data_AF-A0A920RLT1-F1
#
_entry.id   AF-A0A920RLT1-F1
#
_cell.length_a   1.000
_cell.length_b   1.000
_cell.length_c   1.000
_cell.angle_alpha   90.00
_cell.angle_beta   90.00
_cell.angle_gamma   90.00
#
_symmetry.space_group_name_H-M   'P 1'
#
loop_
_entity.id
_entity.type
_entity.pdbx_description
1 polymer ?
#
loop_
_entity_poly.entity_id
_entity_poly.type
_entity_poly.pdbx_seq_one_letter_code
_entity_poly.pdbx_strand_id
1 'polypeptide(L)'
;MLMVQAGAAVDKVISDLLPYLESGDIVIDGGNSNYGDTIRRTHEMTEKGLLYVGTGVSGGEEGALIGPSIMPVAIARPGHM
;
A
#
# COMPACT_ATOMS: atom_id res chain seq x y z
N MET A 1 6.26 -3.50 -2.82
CA MET A 1 5.01 -4.15 -2.38
C MET A 1 5.25 -4.81 -1.03
N LEU A 2 4.31 -4.68 -0.10
CA LEU A 2 4.37 -5.20 1.26
C LEU A 2 3.37 -6.35 1.42
N MET A 3 3.83 -7.48 1.94
CA MET A 3 3.01 -8.65 2.32
C MET A 3 3.37 -9.05 3.75
N VAL A 4 2.98 -8.21 4.71
CA VAL A 4 3.26 -8.38 6.14
C VAL A 4 1.96 -8.40 6.93
N GLN A 5 2.05 -8.78 8.21
CA GLN A 5 0.89 -8.79 9.09
C GLN A 5 0.25 -7.39 9.17
N ALA A 6 -1.08 -7.33 9.09
CA ALA A 6 -1.82 -6.08 9.16
C ALA A 6 -1.63 -5.35 10.51
N GLY A 7 -1.80 -4.03 10.50
CA GLY A 7 -1.62 -3.17 11.67
C GLY A 7 -0.18 -2.66 11.80
N ALA A 8 0.34 -2.64 13.04
CA ALA A 8 1.60 -1.97 13.38
C ALA A 8 2.84 -2.46 12.59
N ALA A 9 2.84 -3.70 12.11
CA ALA A 9 3.95 -4.21 11.30
C ALA A 9 4.04 -3.50 9.94
N VAL A 10 2.91 -3.15 9.32
CA VAL A 10 2.90 -2.35 8.08
C VAL A 10 3.50 -0.98 8.34
N ASP A 11 3.05 -0.29 9.39
CA ASP A 11 3.54 1.05 9.73
C ASP A 11 5.04 1.04 10.06
N LYS A 12 5.52 -0.01 10.75
CA LYS A 12 6.94 -0.17 11.03
C LYS A 12 7.76 -0.32 9.74
N VAL A 13 7.33 -1.22 8.84
CA VAL A 13 8.07 -1.46 7.59
C VAL A 13 8.07 -0.21 6.71
N ILE A 14 6.95 0.51 6.64
CA ILE A 14 6.87 1.80 5.97
C ILE A 14 7.91 2.77 6.58
N SER A 15 7.93 2.91 7.90
CA SER A 15 8.88 3.80 8.59
C SER A 15 10.34 3.42 8.31
N ASP A 16 10.65 2.13 8.26
CA ASP A 16 12.01 1.64 7.97
C ASP A 16 12.41 1.94 6.51
N LEU A 17 11.45 1.99 5.58
CA LEU A 17 11.67 2.27 4.16
C LEU A 17 11.73 3.76 3.82
N LEU A 18 10.99 4.61 4.54
CA LEU A 18 10.86 6.05 4.26
C LEU A 18 12.19 6.79 4.00
N PRO A 19 13.31 6.52 4.71
CA PRO A 19 14.58 7.22 4.44
C PRO A 19 15.20 6.95 3.07
N TYR A 20 14.75 5.91 2.37
CA TYR A 20 15.28 5.47 1.09
C TYR A 20 14.35 5.76 -0.09
N LEU A 21 13.19 6.35 0.17
CA LEU A 21 12.20 6.66 -0.86
C LEU A 21 12.31 8.12 -1.31
N GLU A 22 12.06 8.33 -2.59
CA GLU A 22 12.06 9.64 -3.23
C GLU A 22 10.65 10.01 -3.71
N SER A 23 10.40 11.31 -3.90
CA SER A 23 9.09 11.80 -4.36
C SER A 23 8.70 11.14 -5.69
N GLY A 24 7.49 10.58 -5.74
CA GLY A 24 6.99 9.80 -6.87
C GLY A 24 7.07 8.29 -6.68
N ASP A 25 7.85 7.80 -5.71
CA ASP A 25 7.89 6.37 -5.39
C ASP A 25 6.55 5.85 -4.86
N ILE A 26 6.31 4.55 -5.08
CA ILE A 26 5.02 3.90 -4.78
C ILE A 26 5.20 2.81 -3.73
N VAL A 27 4.49 2.94 -2.61
CA VAL A 27 4.31 1.87 -1.63
C VAL A 27 2.97 1.18 -1.89
N ILE A 28 3.02 -0.14 -2.10
CA ILE A 28 1.83 -0.98 -2.29
C ILE A 28 1.70 -1.89 -1.07
N ASP A 29 0.60 -1.77 -0.33
CA ASP A 29 0.21 -2.68 0.76
C ASP A 29 -0.77 -3.73 0.23
N GLY A 30 -0.29 -4.97 0.06
CA GLY A 30 -1.08 -6.11 -0.40
C GLY A 30 -1.69 -6.94 0.73
N GLY A 31 -1.54 -6.49 1.99
CA GLY A 31 -2.05 -7.18 3.16
C GLY A 31 -3.55 -6.97 3.37
N ASN A 32 -4.10 -7.69 4.35
CA ASN A 32 -5.48 -7.54 4.79
C ASN A 32 -5.63 -6.37 5.79
N SER A 33 -5.12 -5.19 5.43
CA SER A 33 -5.21 -3.98 6.24
C SER A 33 -6.66 -3.46 6.32
N ASN A 34 -7.01 -2.85 7.47
CA ASN A 34 -8.30 -2.17 7.59
C ASN A 34 -8.33 -0.95 6.64
N TYR A 35 -9.46 -0.71 5.98
CA TYR A 35 -9.59 0.39 5.02
C TYR A 35 -9.31 1.78 5.65
N GLY A 36 -9.61 1.98 6.94
CA GLY A 36 -9.32 3.21 7.66
C GLY A 36 -7.81 3.47 7.79
N ASP A 37 -7.01 2.42 7.99
CA ASP A 37 -5.55 2.51 8.00
C ASP A 37 -5.01 2.85 6.61
N THR A 38 -5.58 2.23 5.56
CA THR A 38 -5.24 2.54 4.17
C THR A 38 -5.48 4.01 3.84
N ILE A 39 -6.63 4.57 4.26
CA ILE A 39 -6.93 6.00 4.07
C ILE A 39 -5.88 6.87 4.78
N ARG A 40 -5.64 6.62 6.08
CA ARG A 40 -4.65 7.36 6.87
C ARG A 40 -3.26 7.34 6.21
N ARG A 41 -2.75 6.15 5.87
CA ARG A 41 -1.44 5.97 5.22
C ARG A 41 -1.37 6.66 3.86
N THR A 42 -2.46 6.64 3.10
CA THR A 42 -2.52 7.33 1.80
C THR A 42 -2.31 8.83 1.97
N HIS A 43 -2.94 9.46 2.96
CA HIS A 43 -2.72 10.88 3.26
C HIS A 43 -1.28 11.15 3.71
N GLU A 44 -0.77 10.39 4.69
CA GLU A 44 0.60 10.55 5.21
C GLU A 44 1.68 10.40 4.13
N MET A 45 1.51 9.47 3.20
CA MET A 45 2.44 9.28 2.08
C MET A 45 2.33 10.41 1.06
N THR A 46 1.11 10.84 0.75
CA THR A 46 0.87 11.94 -0.20
C THR A 46 1.52 13.24 0.27
N GLU A 47 1.45 13.55 1.58
CA GLU A 47 2.13 14.69 2.19
C GLU A 47 3.66 14.65 2.05
N LYS A 48 4.24 13.45 1.91
CA LYS A 48 5.68 13.22 1.70
C LYS A 48 6.06 13.18 0.21
N GLY A 49 5.11 13.43 -0.70
CA GLY A 49 5.33 13.32 -2.14
C GLY A 49 5.34 11.87 -2.66
N LEU A 50 5.00 10.90 -1.82
CA LEU A 50 4.95 9.48 -2.14
C LEU A 50 3.54 9.08 -2.63
N LEU A 51 3.46 7.97 -3.34
CA LEU A 51 2.22 7.34 -3.76
C LEU A 51 1.97 6.11 -2.88
N TYR A 52 0.71 5.89 -2.52
CA TYR A 52 0.29 4.73 -1.73
C TYR A 52 -0.87 4.02 -2.39
N VAL A 53 -0.79 2.70 -2.47
CA VAL A 53 -1.84 1.83 -2.98
C VAL A 53 -2.14 0.78 -1.92
N GLY A 54 -3.38 0.77 -1.41
CA GLY A 54 -3.88 -0.39 -0.68
C GLY A 54 -4.47 -1.38 -1.67
N THR A 55 -4.15 -2.66 -1.59
CA THR A 55 -4.74 -3.67 -2.46
C THR A 55 -5.08 -4.94 -1.72
N GLY A 56 -6.34 -5.38 -1.82
CA GLY A 56 -6.72 -6.70 -1.37
C GLY A 56 -6.26 -7.75 -2.38
N VAL A 57 -5.64 -8.83 -1.90
CA VAL A 57 -5.24 -9.98 -2.71
C VAL A 57 -5.99 -11.22 -2.24
N SER A 58 -6.70 -11.89 -3.16
CA SER A 58 -7.49 -13.09 -2.85
C SER A 58 -7.19 -14.22 -3.82
N GLY A 59 -7.28 -15.46 -3.33
CA GLY A 59 -6.94 -16.68 -4.08
C GLY A 59 -6.19 -17.74 -3.27
N GLY A 60 -5.87 -17.47 -2.01
CA GLY A 60 -5.05 -18.36 -1.19
C GLY A 60 -3.60 -18.43 -1.70
N GLU A 61 -2.82 -19.37 -1.17
CA GLU A 61 -1.40 -19.52 -1.53
C GLU A 61 -1.21 -19.89 -3.00
N GLU A 62 -2.01 -20.84 -3.51
CA GLU A 62 -1.97 -21.26 -4.91
C GLU A 62 -2.39 -20.11 -5.84
N GLY A 63 -3.49 -19.42 -5.53
CA GLY A 63 -3.92 -18.26 -6.31
C GLY A 63 -2.87 -17.16 -6.33
N ALA A 64 -2.19 -16.89 -5.21
CA ALA A 64 -1.09 -15.94 -5.18
C ALA A 64 0.07 -16.32 -6.12
N LEU A 65 0.30 -17.62 -6.36
CA LEU A 65 1.35 -18.12 -7.26
C LEU A 65 0.93 -18.08 -8.74
N ILE A 66 -0.31 -18.49 -9.06
CA ILE A 66 -0.73 -18.73 -10.45
C ILE A 66 -1.60 -17.62 -11.05
N GLY A 67 -2.19 -16.76 -10.24
CA GLY A 67 -3.08 -15.69 -10.68
C GLY A 67 -4.13 -15.34 -9.63
N PRO A 68 -3.86 -14.37 -8.74
CA PRO A 68 -4.83 -13.97 -7.73
C PRO A 68 -5.80 -12.91 -8.27
N SER A 69 -6.92 -12.73 -7.57
CA SER A 69 -7.70 -11.51 -7.69
C SER A 69 -6.98 -10.36 -6.98
N ILE A 70 -6.80 -9.23 -7.66
CA ILE A 70 -6.14 -8.03 -7.15
C ILE A 70 -7.15 -6.87 -7.18
N MET A 71 -7.36 -6.23 -6.04
CA MET A 71 -8.37 -5.19 -5.87
C MET A 71 -7.69 -3.90 -5.37
N PRO A 72 -7.06 -3.10 -6.25
CA PRO A 72 -6.30 -1.93 -5.85
C PRO A 72 -7.20 -0.72 -5.60
N VAL A 73 -6.87 0.06 -4.57
CA VAL A 73 -7.43 1.38 -4.30
C VAL A 73 -6.29 2.38 -4.07
N ALA A 74 -6.38 3.53 -4.72
CA ALA A 74 -5.46 4.64 -4.57
C ALA A 74 -6.25 5.95 -4.70
N ILE A 75 -5.80 6.99 -4.01
CA ILE A 75 -6.33 8.35 -4.22
C ILE A 75 -5.59 8.97 -5.40
N ALA A 76 -6.32 9.41 -6.41
CA ALA A 76 -5.75 10.10 -7.55
C ALA A 76 -5.13 11.43 -7.11
N ARG A 77 -3.94 11.76 -7.60
CA ARG A 77 -3.34 13.09 -7.38
C ARG A 77 -4.27 14.15 -7.96
N PRO A 78 -4.61 15.21 -7.21
CA PRO A 78 -5.24 16.39 -7.79
C PRO A 78 -4.36 16.93 -8.92
N GLY A 79 -4.88 17.03 -10.15
CA GLY A 79 -4.19 17.66 -11.28
C GLY A 79 -3.61 16.72 -12.35
N HIS A 80 -3.89 15.41 -12.32
CA HIS A 80 -3.58 14.47 -13.42
C HIS A 80 -4.87 13.82 -13.98
N MET A 81 -5.80 14.64 -14.48
CA MET A 81 -6.86 14.23 -15.41
C MET A 81 -6.59 14.79 -16.80
#